data_AF-A0A4R6WEP6-F1
#
_entry.id   AF-A0A4R6WEP6-F1
#
_cell.length_a   1.000
_cell.length_b   1.000
_cell.length_c   1.000
_cell.angle_alpha   90.00
_cell.angle_beta   90.00
_cell.angle_gamma   90.00
#
_symmetry.space_group_name_H-M   'P 1'
#
loop_
_entity.id
_entity.type
_entity.pdbx_description
1 polymer ?
#
loop_
_entity_poly.entity_id
_entity_poly.type
_entity_poly.pdbx_seq_one_letter_code
_entity_poly.pdbx_strand_id
1 'polypeptide(L)'
;MEENNLPDSLRVTPFSTDKDFFAKQEELIRAEIKIGLQSSSLKSSGYTVPEGYFGQLKESIFLKESERKLKEQAADSSYQVPENYFENLADSIRVKISEINLKESVVQSGFAVPADYFATLENRITTQGSEEFLKSKVATDGYSTPADYFQSLSGKIITKTSAHSKDEGVKTIAINRERSWYSYISAAAVLFLIGFGSYFALKQTPSSDATPNLQTNTSKINVKDVSDEEILEYLAQVSEGEELIHLTKFVEQEKTSQDHIDNSIDDEDIKEYLNYML
;
A
#
# COMPACT_ATOMS: atom_id res chain seq x y z
N MET A 1 -105.44 50.96 13.26
CA MET A 1 -104.65 49.79 12.87
C MET A 1 -103.20 50.20 13.02
N GLU A 2 -102.60 49.89 14.15
CA GLU A 2 -101.19 50.22 14.43
C GLU A 2 -100.32 49.10 13.87
N GLU A 3 -99.40 49.46 12.97
CA GLU A 3 -98.48 48.54 12.32
C GLU A 3 -97.39 48.11 13.30
N ASN A 4 -97.25 46.79 13.49
CA ASN A 4 -96.19 46.15 14.27
C ASN A 4 -94.83 46.33 13.56
N ASN A 5 -94.22 47.50 13.73
CA ASN A 5 -92.85 47.74 13.29
C ASN A 5 -91.86 47.33 14.38
N LEU A 6 -91.29 46.12 14.23
CA LEU A 6 -90.12 45.69 15.01
C LEU A 6 -88.99 46.73 14.86
N PRO A 7 -88.27 47.09 15.95
CA PRO A 7 -87.17 48.03 15.89
C PRO A 7 -86.05 47.52 14.98
N ASP A 8 -85.43 48.40 14.21
CA ASP A 8 -84.35 48.07 13.24
C ASP A 8 -83.16 47.33 13.89
N SER A 9 -82.97 47.46 15.20
CA SER A 9 -81.97 46.72 15.97
C SER A 9 -82.15 45.20 15.96
N LEU A 10 -83.36 44.70 15.68
CA LEU A 10 -83.64 43.27 15.51
C LEU A 10 -83.50 42.78 14.06
N ARG A 11 -83.26 43.69 13.11
CA ARG A 11 -83.07 43.38 11.68
C ARG A 11 -81.60 43.26 11.28
N VAL A 12 -80.67 43.50 12.20
CA VAL A 12 -79.23 43.36 11.95
C VAL A 12 -78.77 41.98 12.42
N THR A 13 -78.20 41.21 11.50
CA THR A 13 -77.62 39.91 11.81
C THR A 13 -76.45 40.09 12.79
N PRO A 14 -76.42 39.40 13.95
CA PRO A 14 -75.37 39.58 14.97
C PRO A 14 -74.01 38.99 14.56
N PHE A 15 -73.92 38.38 13.37
CA PHE A 15 -72.72 37.77 12.84
C PHE A 15 -72.06 38.72 11.84
N SER A 16 -70.86 39.19 12.16
CA SER A 16 -70.00 39.92 11.23
C SER A 16 -68.93 38.96 10.73
N THR A 17 -68.75 38.88 9.42
CA THR A 17 -67.69 38.09 8.78
C THR A 17 -66.62 39.03 8.23
N ASP A 18 -65.39 38.55 8.13
CA ASP A 18 -64.30 39.28 7.48
C ASP A 18 -64.69 39.67 6.04
N LYS A 19 -64.15 40.80 5.56
CA LYS A 19 -64.50 41.41 4.26
C LYS A 19 -64.42 40.43 3.08
N ASP A 20 -63.51 39.44 3.17
CA ASP A 20 -63.24 38.47 2.12
C ASP A 20 -63.70 37.04 2.47
N PHE A 21 -64.43 36.87 3.57
CA PHE A 21 -64.87 35.54 4.06
C PHE A 21 -65.64 34.77 2.98
N PHE A 22 -66.64 35.41 2.35
CA PHE A 22 -67.45 34.76 1.33
C PHE A 22 -66.69 34.55 0.01
N ALA A 23 -65.77 35.45 -0.34
CA ALA A 23 -64.93 35.27 -1.52
C ALA A 23 -63.99 34.06 -1.36
N LYS A 24 -63.36 33.94 -0.18
CA LYS A 24 -62.50 32.80 0.17
C LYS A 24 -63.30 31.52 0.28
N GLN A 25 -64.49 31.57 0.86
CA GLN A 25 -65.35 30.39 0.99
C GLN A 25 -65.87 29.93 -0.37
N GLU A 26 -66.20 30.85 -1.28
CA GLU A 26 -66.57 30.53 -2.66
C GLU A 26 -65.40 29.86 -3.39
N GLU A 27 -64.18 30.40 -3.26
CA GLU A 27 -62.99 29.81 -3.85
C GLU A 27 -62.74 28.38 -3.34
N LEU A 28 -62.83 28.18 -2.01
CA LEU A 28 -62.67 26.87 -1.39
C LEU A 28 -63.73 25.87 -1.87
N ILE A 29 -65.00 26.27 -1.90
CA ILE A 29 -66.09 25.42 -2.36
C ILE A 29 -65.91 25.07 -3.84
N ARG A 30 -65.53 26.03 -4.68
CA ARG A 30 -65.26 25.78 -6.11
C ARG A 30 -64.07 24.83 -6.29
N ALA A 31 -63.01 24.99 -5.51
CA ALA A 31 -61.85 24.09 -5.54
C ALA A 31 -62.26 22.67 -5.15
N GLU A 32 -63.03 22.51 -4.08
CA GLU A 32 -63.48 21.20 -3.58
C GLU A 32 -64.43 20.50 -4.58
N ILE A 33 -65.38 21.23 -5.16
CA ILE A 33 -66.25 20.72 -6.22
C ILE A 33 -65.42 20.30 -7.45
N LYS A 34 -64.42 21.11 -7.84
CA LYS A 34 -63.55 20.79 -8.99
C LYS A 34 -62.73 19.53 -8.74
N ILE A 35 -62.18 19.36 -7.53
CA ILE A 35 -61.43 18.15 -7.14
C ILE A 35 -62.37 16.93 -7.08
N GLY A 36 -63.58 17.07 -6.55
CA GLY A 36 -64.60 16.01 -6.53
C GLY A 36 -65.06 15.57 -7.92
N LEU A 37 -65.27 16.52 -8.83
CA LEU A 37 -65.61 16.27 -10.24
C LEU A 37 -64.45 15.60 -10.99
N GLN A 38 -63.22 16.05 -10.75
CA GLN A 38 -62.03 15.43 -11.36
C GLN A 38 -61.78 14.02 -10.83
N SER A 39 -61.89 13.80 -9.52
CA SER A 39 -61.70 12.48 -8.90
C SER A 39 -62.80 11.47 -9.26
N SER A 40 -64.04 11.93 -9.43
CA SER A 40 -65.13 11.07 -9.93
C SER A 40 -64.98 10.71 -11.42
N SER A 41 -64.40 11.60 -12.23
CA SER A 41 -63.99 11.31 -13.62
C SER A 41 -62.78 10.35 -13.70
N LEU A 42 -61.96 10.28 -12.66
CA LEU A 42 -60.76 9.44 -12.59
C LEU A 42 -61.01 7.99 -12.12
N LYS A 43 -62.27 7.57 -11.90
CA LYS A 43 -62.61 6.19 -11.47
C LYS A 43 -62.18 5.07 -12.43
N SER A 44 -61.62 5.41 -13.59
CA SER A 44 -60.93 4.45 -14.48
C SER A 44 -59.97 5.18 -15.41
N SER A 45 -59.16 6.11 -14.91
CA SER A 45 -57.99 6.48 -15.71
C SER A 45 -57.04 5.29 -15.64
N GLY A 46 -56.85 4.55 -16.74
CA GLY A 46 -56.00 3.35 -16.83
C GLY A 46 -54.51 3.60 -16.61
N TYR A 47 -54.16 4.68 -15.92
CA TYR A 47 -52.83 5.02 -15.48
C TYR A 47 -52.61 4.40 -14.10
N THR A 48 -51.99 3.23 -14.12
CA THR A 48 -51.48 2.59 -12.91
C THR A 48 -50.19 3.30 -12.52
N VAL A 49 -50.06 3.68 -11.24
CA VAL A 49 -48.77 4.16 -10.73
C VAL A 49 -47.79 2.99 -10.79
N PRO A 50 -46.61 3.16 -11.42
CA PRO A 50 -45.59 2.13 -11.46
C PRO A 50 -45.20 1.69 -10.05
N GLU A 51 -44.97 0.39 -9.89
CA GLU A 51 -44.51 -0.18 -8.63
C GLU A 51 -43.21 0.51 -8.18
N GLY A 52 -43.15 0.92 -6.90
CA GLY A 52 -41.99 1.61 -6.33
C GLY A 52 -41.88 3.10 -6.64
N TYR A 53 -42.79 3.71 -7.42
CA TYR A 53 -42.76 5.14 -7.75
C TYR A 53 -42.63 6.02 -6.49
N PHE A 54 -43.52 5.85 -5.50
CA PHE A 54 -43.47 6.63 -4.26
C PHE A 54 -42.30 6.28 -3.36
N GLY A 55 -41.76 5.07 -3.47
CA GLY A 55 -40.53 4.67 -2.76
C GLY A 55 -39.31 5.41 -3.29
N GLN A 56 -39.22 5.59 -4.60
CA GLN A 56 -38.13 6.31 -5.27
C GLN A 56 -38.38 7.81 -5.39
N LEU A 57 -39.63 8.26 -5.20
CA LEU A 57 -40.01 9.67 -5.39
C LEU A 57 -39.18 10.60 -4.50
N LYS A 58 -39.01 10.26 -3.23
CA LYS A 58 -38.18 11.03 -2.29
C LYS A 58 -36.76 11.19 -2.82
N GLU A 59 -36.13 10.09 -3.23
CA GLU A 59 -34.77 10.08 -3.76
C GLU A 59 -34.67 10.87 -5.06
N SER A 60 -35.64 10.70 -5.96
CA SER A 60 -35.69 11.42 -7.24
C SER A 60 -35.85 12.93 -7.06
N ILE A 61 -36.61 13.37 -6.05
CA ILE A 61 -36.77 14.78 -5.70
C ILE A 61 -35.46 15.32 -5.12
N PHE A 62 -34.81 14.58 -4.21
CA PHE A 62 -33.50 14.99 -3.69
C PHE A 62 -32.44 15.08 -4.78
N LEU A 63 -32.40 14.09 -5.67
CA LEU A 63 -31.49 14.09 -6.81
C LEU A 63 -31.76 15.30 -7.72
N LYS A 64 -33.02 15.58 -8.04
CA LYS A 64 -33.41 16.71 -8.89
C LYS A 64 -33.07 18.06 -8.26
N GLU A 65 -33.29 18.19 -6.95
CA GLU A 65 -32.95 19.38 -6.19
C GLU A 65 -31.44 19.58 -6.12
N SER A 66 -30.67 18.50 -5.94
CA SER A 66 -29.20 18.56 -5.97
C SER A 66 -28.67 18.92 -7.36
N GLU A 67 -29.27 18.38 -8.43
CA GLU A 67 -28.95 18.72 -9.82
C GLU A 67 -29.23 20.19 -10.11
N ARG A 68 -30.37 20.72 -9.64
CA ARG A 68 -30.74 22.14 -9.77
C ARG A 68 -29.74 23.04 -9.05
N LYS A 69 -29.40 22.72 -7.80
CA LYS A 69 -28.38 23.45 -7.02
C LYS A 69 -27.01 23.42 -7.70
N LEU A 70 -26.61 22.26 -8.22
CA LEU A 70 -25.37 22.12 -8.98
C LEU A 70 -25.38 22.96 -10.26
N LYS A 71 -26.50 23.00 -10.99
CA LYS A 71 -26.64 23.83 -12.20
C LYS A 71 -26.64 25.33 -11.90
N GLU A 72 -27.28 25.76 -10.82
CA GLU A 72 -27.25 27.14 -10.35
C GLU A 72 -25.85 27.55 -9.90
N GLN A 73 -25.16 26.66 -9.17
CA GLN A 73 -23.79 26.89 -8.73
C GLN A 73 -22.80 26.84 -9.91
N ALA A 74 -22.97 25.93 -10.87
CA ALA A 74 -22.14 25.84 -12.07
C ALA A 74 -22.40 26.96 -13.09
N ALA A 75 -23.56 27.62 -13.03
CA ALA A 75 -23.81 28.84 -13.81
C ALA A 75 -22.97 30.03 -13.31
N ASP A 76 -22.56 30.01 -12.03
CA ASP A 76 -21.76 31.06 -11.39
C ASP A 76 -20.26 30.66 -11.26
N SER A 77 -19.98 29.37 -11.11
CA SER A 77 -18.62 28.84 -11.10
C SER A 77 -18.29 28.21 -12.44
N SER A 78 -17.41 28.85 -13.21
CA SER A 78 -16.60 28.14 -14.20
C SER A 78 -15.83 27.04 -13.48
N TYR A 79 -16.38 25.82 -13.45
CA TYR A 79 -15.70 24.64 -12.94
C TYR A 79 -14.50 24.37 -13.85
N GLN A 80 -13.39 25.00 -13.52
CA GLN A 80 -12.12 24.74 -14.16
C GLN A 80 -11.51 23.53 -13.48
N VAL A 81 -11.11 22.58 -14.31
CA VAL A 81 -10.29 21.47 -13.84
C VAL A 81 -9.03 22.07 -13.24
N PRO A 82 -8.65 21.70 -12.00
CA PRO A 82 -7.42 22.18 -11.39
C PRO A 82 -6.24 21.94 -12.32
N GLU A 83 -5.33 22.91 -12.34
CA GLU A 83 -4.11 22.80 -13.13
C GLU A 83 -3.38 21.49 -12.81
N ASN A 84 -2.94 20.75 -13.83
CA ASN A 84 -2.28 19.45 -13.72
C ASN A 84 -3.12 18.30 -13.12
N TYR A 85 -4.45 18.40 -13.06
CA TYR A 85 -5.30 17.30 -12.59
C TYR A 85 -5.09 16.01 -13.40
N PHE A 86 -5.14 16.11 -14.73
CA PHE A 86 -5.00 14.94 -15.60
C PHE A 86 -3.57 14.42 -15.66
N GLU A 87 -2.58 15.32 -15.63
CA GLU A 87 -1.15 14.97 -15.57
C GLU A 87 -0.84 14.14 -14.32
N ASN A 88 -1.37 14.55 -13.15
CA ASN A 88 -1.13 13.87 -11.88
C ASN A 88 -2.14 12.75 -11.57
N LEU A 89 -3.14 12.51 -12.43
CA LEU A 89 -4.22 11.56 -12.16
C LEU A 89 -3.69 10.13 -12.04
N ALA A 90 -2.80 9.74 -12.96
CA ALA A 90 -2.20 8.41 -12.97
C ALA A 90 -1.41 8.15 -11.68
N ASP A 91 -0.59 9.12 -11.26
CA ASP A 91 0.19 9.04 -10.02
C ASP A 91 -0.71 9.02 -8.79
N SER A 92 -1.74 9.87 -8.76
CA SER A 92 -2.72 9.91 -7.66
C SER A 92 -3.48 8.60 -7.49
N ILE A 93 -3.89 7.97 -8.61
CA ILE A 93 -4.51 6.65 -8.61
C ILE A 93 -3.52 5.60 -8.09
N ARG A 94 -2.27 5.62 -8.57
CA ARG A 94 -1.23 4.68 -8.12
C ARG A 94 -0.96 4.80 -6.62
N VAL A 95 -0.87 6.02 -6.10
CA VAL A 95 -0.71 6.30 -4.65
C VAL A 95 -1.92 5.81 -3.86
N LYS A 96 -3.15 6.02 -4.35
CA LYS A 96 -4.34 5.50 -3.67
C LYS A 96 -4.39 3.97 -3.66
N ILE A 97 -4.03 3.33 -4.76
CA ILE A 97 -3.98 1.86 -4.84
C ILE A 97 -2.93 1.32 -3.87
N SER A 98 -1.73 1.93 -3.83
CA SER A 98 -0.69 1.51 -2.89
C SER A 98 -1.13 1.72 -1.44
N GLU A 99 -1.80 2.85 -1.13
CA GLU A 99 -2.36 3.11 0.20
C GLU A 99 -3.40 2.06 0.62
N ILE A 100 -4.30 1.66 -0.28
CA ILE A 100 -5.30 0.62 -0.01
C ILE A 100 -4.61 -0.72 0.26
N ASN A 101 -3.66 -1.13 -0.59
CA ASN A 101 -2.91 -2.36 -0.42
C ASN A 101 -2.06 -2.37 0.88
N LEU A 102 -1.51 -1.22 1.26
CA LEU A 102 -0.82 -1.02 2.53
C LEU A 102 -1.78 -1.18 3.71
N LYS A 103 -2.97 -0.59 3.66
CA LYS A 103 -3.98 -0.73 4.73
C LYS A 103 -4.48 -2.17 4.87
N GLU A 104 -4.56 -2.93 3.79
CA GLU A 104 -4.95 -4.35 3.83
C GLU A 104 -3.83 -5.25 4.37
N SER A 105 -2.57 -4.93 4.09
CA SER A 105 -1.41 -5.73 4.55
C SER A 105 -0.92 -5.37 5.95
N VAL A 106 -1.14 -4.13 6.39
CA VAL A 106 -0.67 -3.62 7.69
C VAL A 106 -1.77 -3.78 8.75
N VAL A 107 -1.73 -4.90 9.48
CA VAL A 107 -2.67 -5.23 10.58
C VAL A 107 -2.44 -4.37 11.83
N GLN A 108 -1.22 -3.84 12.03
CA GLN A 108 -0.87 -2.91 13.09
C GLN A 108 -0.04 -1.78 12.50
N SER A 109 -0.35 -0.53 12.86
CA SER A 109 0.29 0.69 12.33
C SER A 109 1.81 0.80 12.55
N GLY A 110 2.46 -0.19 13.15
CA GLY A 110 3.89 -0.20 13.48
C GLY A 110 4.27 0.75 14.62
N PHE A 111 3.38 1.66 15.00
CA PHE A 111 3.57 2.59 16.11
C PHE A 111 3.07 1.95 17.41
N ALA A 112 3.93 1.13 18.01
CA ALA A 112 3.72 0.64 19.38
C ALA A 112 4.36 1.61 20.37
N VAL A 113 3.61 1.99 21.39
CA VAL A 113 4.19 2.71 22.53
C VAL A 113 5.12 1.72 23.26
N PRO A 114 6.38 2.10 23.54
CA PRO A 114 7.30 1.25 24.29
C PRO A 114 6.69 0.82 25.62
N ALA A 115 7.03 -0.41 26.05
CA ALA A 115 6.68 -0.88 27.39
C ALA A 115 7.14 0.16 28.43
N ASP A 116 6.28 0.44 29.41
CA ASP A 116 6.51 1.39 30.50
C ASP A 116 6.69 2.86 30.12
N TYR A 117 6.38 3.27 28.87
CA TYR A 117 6.41 4.69 28.48
C TYR A 117 5.57 5.55 29.42
N PHE A 118 4.30 5.20 29.63
CA PHE A 118 3.40 5.96 30.49
C PHE A 118 3.73 5.77 31.98
N ALA A 119 4.24 4.60 32.38
CA ALA A 119 4.64 4.35 33.76
C ALA A 119 5.86 5.19 34.18
N THR A 120 6.77 5.48 33.25
CA THR A 120 7.99 6.26 33.51
C THR A 120 7.85 7.74 33.14
N LEU A 121 6.82 8.13 32.39
CA LEU A 121 6.64 9.49 31.86
C LEU A 121 6.63 10.54 32.98
N GLU A 122 5.83 10.34 34.03
CA GLU A 122 5.72 11.27 35.15
C GLU A 122 7.07 11.47 35.87
N ASN A 123 7.77 10.37 36.14
CA ASN A 123 9.08 10.41 36.78
C ASN A 123 10.13 11.10 35.89
N ARG A 124 10.07 10.88 34.57
CA ARG A 124 10.98 11.54 33.61
C ARG A 124 10.73 13.05 33.54
N ILE A 125 9.47 13.49 33.50
CA ILE A 125 9.12 14.92 33.44
C ILE A 125 9.58 15.63 34.72
N THR A 126 9.29 15.04 35.89
CA THR A 126 9.68 15.62 37.18
C THR A 126 11.21 15.64 37.36
N THR A 127 11.89 14.56 36.98
CA THR A 127 13.35 14.47 37.01
C THR A 127 13.98 15.53 36.10
N GLN A 128 13.56 15.61 34.83
CA GLN A 128 14.06 16.62 33.89
C GLN A 128 13.82 18.05 34.38
N GLY A 129 12.62 18.36 34.87
CA GLY A 129 12.32 19.68 35.44
C GLY A 129 13.20 20.01 36.64
N SER A 130 13.48 19.03 37.51
CA SER A 130 14.38 19.21 38.66
C SER A 130 15.84 19.38 38.24
N GLU A 131 16.31 18.63 37.23
CA GLU A 131 17.67 18.74 36.69
C GLU A 131 17.90 20.10 36.05
N GLU A 132 16.96 20.58 35.24
CA GLU A 132 17.04 21.91 34.61
C GLU A 132 17.07 23.02 35.66
N PHE A 133 16.22 22.91 36.68
CA PHE A 133 16.22 23.85 37.81
C PHE A 133 17.56 23.84 38.56
N LEU A 134 18.14 22.67 38.83
CA LEU A 134 19.43 22.56 39.50
C LEU A 134 20.58 23.09 38.64
N LYS A 135 20.61 22.78 37.35
CA LYS A 135 21.58 23.32 36.39
C LYS A 135 21.49 24.84 36.26
N SER A 136 20.28 25.42 36.39
CA SER A 136 20.12 26.88 36.40
C SER A 136 20.69 27.55 37.65
N LYS A 137 20.78 26.83 38.78
CA LYS A 137 21.30 27.33 40.05
C LYS A 137 22.77 27.02 40.30
N VAL A 138 23.29 25.99 39.64
CA VAL A 138 24.66 25.50 39.81
C VAL A 138 25.44 25.76 38.52
N ALA A 139 26.27 26.81 38.52
CA ALA A 139 27.00 27.27 37.33
C ALA A 139 28.15 26.33 36.91
N THR A 140 28.62 25.47 37.81
CA THR A 140 29.69 24.50 37.57
C THR A 140 29.36 23.21 38.31
N ASP A 141 29.61 22.04 37.71
CA ASP A 141 29.26 20.73 38.29
C ASP A 141 29.98 20.41 39.62
N GLY A 142 30.81 21.34 40.15
CA GLY A 142 31.52 21.19 41.42
C GLY A 142 32.68 20.19 41.39
N TYR A 143 32.80 19.40 40.33
CA TYR A 143 33.89 18.48 40.11
C TYR A 143 35.05 19.20 39.43
N SER A 144 36.17 19.31 40.15
CA SER A 144 37.45 19.74 39.60
C SER A 144 38.46 18.62 39.77
N THR A 145 39.19 18.30 38.72
CA THR A 145 40.31 17.37 38.83
C THR A 145 41.45 18.04 39.61
N PRO A 146 42.13 17.33 40.52
CA PRO A 146 43.32 17.84 41.18
C PRO A 146 44.34 18.35 40.16
N ALA A 147 45.11 19.37 40.55
CA ALA A 147 46.24 19.84 39.76
C ALA A 147 47.12 18.63 39.38
N ASP A 148 47.54 18.59 38.11
CA ASP A 148 48.41 17.56 37.54
C ASP A 148 47.84 16.13 37.47
N TYR A 149 46.53 15.92 37.72
CA TYR A 149 45.89 14.59 37.59
C TYR A 149 46.18 13.94 36.23
N PHE A 150 45.90 14.66 35.13
CA PHE A 150 46.09 14.15 33.77
C PHE A 150 47.57 13.94 33.41
N GLN A 151 48.49 14.76 33.96
CA GLN A 151 49.93 14.55 33.77
C GLN A 151 50.40 13.27 34.49
N SER A 152 49.97 13.07 35.74
CA SER A 152 50.29 11.87 36.51
C SER A 152 49.68 10.60 35.90
N LEU A 153 48.47 10.71 35.35
CA LEU A 153 47.77 9.61 34.69
C LEU A 153 48.49 9.21 33.40
N SER A 154 48.85 10.18 32.56
CA SER A 154 49.61 9.94 31.34
C SER A 154 50.95 9.24 31.63
N GLY A 155 51.70 9.74 32.63
CA GLY A 155 52.94 9.09 33.07
C GLY A 155 52.74 7.66 33.58
N LYS A 156 51.67 7.40 34.34
CA LYS A 156 51.31 6.05 34.81
C LYS A 156 50.90 5.11 33.68
N ILE A 157 50.18 5.61 32.66
CA ILE A 157 49.80 4.80 31.49
C ILE A 157 51.05 4.42 30.72
N ILE A 158 51.92 5.38 30.38
CA ILE A 158 53.15 5.14 29.60
C ILE A 158 54.06 4.15 30.33
N THR A 159 54.27 4.31 31.63
CA THR A 159 55.11 3.38 32.42
C THR A 159 54.52 1.97 32.48
N LYS A 160 53.19 1.82 32.59
CA LYS A 160 52.55 0.50 32.59
C LYS A 160 52.47 -0.17 31.22
N THR A 161 52.32 0.59 30.13
CA THR A 161 52.25 0.03 28.77
C THR A 161 53.63 -0.26 28.19
N SER A 162 54.65 0.55 28.51
CA SER A 162 56.04 0.30 28.09
C SER A 162 56.75 -0.78 28.92
N ALA A 163 56.29 -1.05 30.15
CA ALA A 163 56.78 -2.17 30.95
C ALA A 163 56.21 -3.53 30.52
N HIS A 164 55.10 -3.56 29.75
CA HIS A 164 54.48 -4.82 29.29
C HIS A 164 55.09 -5.36 27.99
N SER A 165 55.92 -4.60 27.30
CA SER A 165 56.58 -5.01 26.04
C SER A 165 57.98 -5.60 26.25
N LYS A 166 58.37 -5.87 27.51
CA LYS A 166 59.70 -6.38 27.85
C LYS A 166 59.65 -7.48 28.92
N ASP A 167 58.87 -8.54 28.68
CA ASP A 167 59.38 -9.91 28.87
C ASP A 167 58.40 -11.00 28.39
N GLU A 168 58.99 -11.98 27.72
CA GLU A 168 58.58 -13.38 27.50
C GLU A 168 57.33 -13.72 26.64
N GLY A 169 57.59 -13.94 25.34
CA GLY A 169 57.26 -15.23 24.70
C GLY A 169 55.79 -15.54 24.41
N VAL A 170 55.02 -14.65 23.79
CA VAL A 170 53.71 -15.03 23.26
C VAL A 170 53.88 -15.82 21.95
N LYS A 171 53.80 -17.15 22.05
CA LYS A 171 53.77 -18.08 20.91
C LYS A 171 52.44 -17.92 20.16
N THR A 172 52.47 -17.18 19.06
CA THR A 172 51.34 -17.12 18.11
C THR A 172 51.25 -18.44 17.36
N ILE A 173 50.11 -19.13 17.48
CA ILE A 173 49.83 -20.34 16.71
C ILE A 173 49.08 -19.90 15.46
N ALA A 174 49.70 -20.04 14.28
CA ALA A 174 49.02 -19.79 13.02
C ALA A 174 47.96 -20.89 12.79
N ILE A 175 46.70 -20.49 12.65
CA ILE A 175 45.59 -21.38 12.31
C ILE A 175 45.58 -21.53 10.79
N ASN A 176 46.18 -22.61 10.29
CA ASN A 176 46.08 -22.95 8.88
C ASN A 176 44.69 -23.55 8.61
N ARG A 177 43.85 -22.86 7.83
CA ARG A 177 42.48 -23.27 7.51
C ARG A 177 42.36 -23.60 6.04
N GLU A 178 42.71 -24.83 5.67
CA GLU A 178 42.22 -25.43 4.43
C GLU A 178 41.96 -26.92 4.65
N ARG A 179 40.67 -27.29 4.65
CA ARG A 179 40.25 -28.68 4.48
C ARG A 179 39.07 -28.66 3.52
N SER A 180 39.28 -29.18 2.32
CA SER A 180 38.36 -29.17 1.18
C SER A 180 37.34 -30.31 1.26
N TRP A 181 36.38 -30.22 2.19
CA TRP A 181 35.31 -31.22 2.33
C TRP A 181 34.08 -30.95 1.43
N TYR A 182 34.14 -29.91 0.60
CA TYR A 182 33.02 -29.48 -0.25
C TYR A 182 32.73 -30.41 -1.44
N SER A 183 33.65 -31.32 -1.81
CA SER A 183 33.45 -32.22 -2.95
C SER A 183 32.39 -33.30 -2.71
N TYR A 184 32.09 -33.64 -1.46
CA TYR A 184 31.07 -34.65 -1.12
C TYR A 184 29.65 -34.09 -0.90
N ILE A 185 29.51 -32.77 -0.74
CA ILE A 185 28.23 -32.12 -0.43
C ILE A 185 27.31 -32.08 -1.66
N SER A 186 27.88 -31.86 -2.85
CA SER A 186 27.10 -31.81 -4.10
C SER A 186 26.40 -33.14 -4.42
N ALA A 187 27.12 -34.27 -4.31
CA ALA A 187 26.54 -35.59 -4.57
C ALA A 187 25.43 -35.97 -3.57
N ALA A 188 25.60 -35.65 -2.28
CA ALA A 188 24.59 -35.91 -1.27
C ALA A 188 23.33 -35.05 -1.45
N ALA A 189 23.49 -33.79 -1.88
CA ALA A 189 22.35 -32.90 -2.15
C ALA A 189 21.50 -33.41 -3.32
N VAL A 190 22.12 -33.93 -4.38
CA VAL A 190 21.40 -34.53 -5.52
C VAL A 190 20.63 -35.78 -5.08
N LEU A 191 21.25 -36.67 -4.29
CA LEU A 191 20.57 -37.85 -3.75
C LEU A 191 19.42 -37.47 -2.81
N PHE A 192 19.58 -36.43 -2.01
CA PHE A 192 18.54 -35.93 -1.12
C PHE A 192 17.36 -35.35 -1.91
N LEU A 193 17.61 -34.57 -2.97
CA LEU A 193 16.54 -34.03 -3.83
C LEU A 193 15.76 -35.13 -4.56
N ILE A 194 16.45 -36.14 -5.10
CA ILE A 194 15.81 -37.28 -5.76
C ILE A 194 15.01 -38.11 -4.74
N GLY A 195 15.58 -38.39 -3.57
CA GLY A 195 14.92 -39.14 -2.52
C GLY A 195 13.70 -38.43 -1.94
N PHE A 196 13.82 -37.11 -1.70
CA PHE A 196 12.73 -36.29 -1.17
C PHE A 196 11.60 -36.11 -2.20
N GLY A 197 11.94 -35.88 -3.48
CA GLY A 197 10.97 -35.80 -4.57
C GLY A 197 10.20 -37.11 -4.80
N SER A 198 10.91 -38.25 -4.77
CA SER A 198 10.29 -39.58 -4.91
C SER A 198 9.35 -39.92 -3.75
N TYR A 199 9.74 -39.59 -2.52
CA TYR A 199 8.91 -39.83 -1.33
C TYR A 199 7.61 -39.01 -1.34
N PHE A 200 7.65 -37.78 -1.85
CA PHE A 200 6.46 -36.93 -1.98
C PHE A 200 5.54 -37.42 -3.11
N ALA A 201 6.11 -37.83 -4.25
CA ALA A 201 5.35 -38.35 -5.40
C ALA A 201 4.60 -39.66 -5.07
N LEU A 202 5.20 -40.56 -4.27
CA LEU A 202 4.54 -41.81 -3.87
C LEU A 202 3.37 -41.62 -2.89
N LYS A 203 3.34 -40.50 -2.14
CA LYS A 203 2.25 -40.23 -1.19
C LYS A 203 1.00 -39.64 -1.84
N GLN A 204 1.04 -39.34 -3.14
CA GLN A 204 0.04 -38.52 -3.80
C GLN A 204 -0.56 -39.18 -5.05
N THR A 205 -0.98 -40.45 -5.02
CA THR A 205 -2.03 -40.97 -5.92
C THR A 205 -2.75 -42.22 -5.36
N PRO A 206 -4.10 -42.31 -5.48
CA PRO A 206 -4.79 -43.59 -5.52
C PRO A 206 -4.71 -44.17 -6.94
N SER A 207 -4.53 -45.49 -7.00
CA SER A 207 -4.42 -46.39 -8.15
C SER A 207 -5.10 -45.96 -9.46
N SER A 208 -4.34 -45.97 -10.56
CA SER A 208 -4.78 -46.46 -11.89
C SER A 208 -3.55 -46.64 -12.78
N ASP A 209 -3.52 -47.77 -13.48
CA ASP A 209 -2.48 -48.18 -14.42
C ASP A 209 -2.12 -47.07 -15.42
N ALA A 210 -0.92 -46.52 -15.27
CA ALA A 210 -0.24 -45.78 -16.31
C ALA A 210 1.25 -46.11 -16.21
N THR A 211 1.74 -46.83 -17.22
CA THR A 211 3.16 -46.83 -17.58
C THR A 211 3.69 -45.39 -17.50
N PRO A 212 4.78 -45.11 -16.77
CA PRO A 212 5.36 -43.78 -16.76
C PRO A 212 5.96 -43.55 -18.14
N ASN A 213 5.20 -42.92 -19.02
CA ASN A 213 5.79 -42.17 -20.11
C ASN A 213 6.57 -41.06 -19.40
N LEU A 214 7.90 -41.20 -19.32
CA LEU A 214 8.75 -40.05 -19.10
C LEU A 214 8.54 -39.15 -20.31
N GLN A 215 7.50 -38.32 -20.24
CA GLN A 215 7.39 -37.12 -21.02
C GLN A 215 8.46 -36.20 -20.44
N THR A 216 9.69 -36.44 -20.87
CA THR A 216 10.72 -35.43 -20.85
C THR A 216 10.17 -34.28 -21.67
N ASN A 217 9.61 -33.28 -21.01
CA ASN A 217 9.58 -31.92 -21.54
C ASN A 217 11.02 -31.41 -21.58
N THR A 218 11.90 -32.13 -22.27
CA THR A 218 12.94 -31.49 -23.06
C THR A 218 12.18 -30.89 -24.23
N SER A 219 11.54 -29.75 -24.00
CA SER A 219 11.49 -28.75 -25.05
C SER A 219 12.94 -28.68 -25.52
N LYS A 220 13.18 -29.12 -26.76
CA LYS A 220 14.38 -28.72 -27.46
C LYS A 220 14.30 -27.20 -27.43
N ILE A 221 14.97 -26.57 -26.46
CA ILE A 221 15.21 -25.14 -26.51
C ILE A 221 16.18 -25.03 -27.68
N ASN A 222 15.62 -24.88 -28.87
CA ASN A 222 16.37 -24.46 -30.02
C ASN A 222 16.77 -23.03 -29.67
N VAL A 223 17.96 -22.85 -29.09
CA VAL A 223 18.49 -21.55 -28.67
C VAL A 223 18.58 -20.58 -29.86
N LYS A 224 18.42 -21.08 -31.09
CA LYS A 224 18.30 -20.30 -32.33
C LYS A 224 16.92 -19.67 -32.57
N ASP A 225 15.86 -20.15 -31.93
CA ASP A 225 14.47 -19.70 -32.17
C ASP A 225 13.84 -18.98 -30.97
N VAL A 226 14.62 -18.71 -29.92
CA VAL A 226 14.13 -17.86 -28.82
C VAL A 226 14.10 -16.41 -29.33
N SER A 227 12.93 -15.79 -29.35
CA SER A 227 12.77 -14.41 -29.80
C SER A 227 13.42 -13.47 -28.81
N ASP A 228 14.12 -12.44 -29.30
CA ASP A 228 14.74 -11.40 -28.48
C ASP A 228 13.72 -10.75 -27.52
N GLU A 229 12.45 -10.65 -27.93
CA GLU A 229 11.34 -10.16 -27.09
C GLU A 229 11.08 -11.05 -25.85
N GLU A 230 11.09 -12.38 -26.00
CA GLU A 230 10.87 -13.32 -24.88
C GLU A 230 12.05 -13.30 -23.90
N ILE A 231 13.26 -13.10 -24.42
CA ILE A 231 14.47 -12.94 -23.62
C ILE A 231 14.39 -11.62 -22.84
N LEU A 232 13.95 -10.54 -23.49
CA LEU A 232 13.77 -9.23 -22.87
C LEU A 232 12.68 -9.26 -21.77
N GLU A 233 11.57 -9.93 -22.00
CA GLU A 233 10.49 -10.07 -21.02
C GLU A 233 10.93 -10.88 -19.81
N TYR A 234 11.63 -12.01 -20.01
CA TYR A 234 12.19 -12.80 -18.93
C TYR A 234 13.25 -12.03 -18.12
N LEU A 235 14.14 -11.31 -18.81
CA LEU A 235 15.15 -10.47 -18.15
C LEU A 235 14.50 -9.30 -17.39
N ALA A 236 13.47 -8.66 -17.93
CA ALA A 236 12.75 -7.59 -17.24
C ALA A 236 11.96 -8.10 -16.03
N GLN A 237 11.47 -9.34 -16.07
CA GLN A 237 10.74 -9.94 -14.96
C GLN A 237 11.66 -10.44 -13.84
N VAL A 238 12.90 -10.80 -14.16
CA VAL A 238 13.86 -11.39 -13.20
C VAL A 238 14.90 -10.39 -12.69
N SER A 239 15.25 -9.35 -13.46
CA SER A 239 16.30 -8.39 -13.08
C SER A 239 15.75 -7.13 -12.40
N GLU A 240 16.21 -6.88 -11.17
CA GLU A 240 16.13 -5.56 -10.56
C GLU A 240 17.13 -4.63 -11.26
N GLY A 241 16.70 -3.41 -11.61
CA GLY A 241 17.35 -2.54 -12.62
C GLY A 241 18.83 -2.18 -12.41
N GLU A 242 19.45 -2.53 -11.29
CA GLU A 242 20.88 -2.34 -11.05
C GLU A 242 21.75 -3.37 -11.80
N GLU A 243 21.26 -4.59 -12.02
CA GLU A 243 22.02 -5.68 -12.66
C GLU A 243 22.11 -5.53 -14.19
N LEU A 244 21.08 -4.91 -14.81
CA LEU A 244 21.06 -4.58 -16.24
C LEU A 244 22.18 -3.60 -16.66
N ILE A 245 22.55 -2.68 -15.77
CA ILE A 245 23.62 -1.71 -16.02
C ILE A 245 24.99 -2.42 -16.11
N HIS A 246 25.19 -3.46 -15.28
CA HIS A 246 26.39 -4.29 -15.34
C HIS A 246 26.46 -5.13 -16.62
N LEU A 247 25.35 -5.76 -17.03
CA LEU A 247 25.31 -6.57 -18.25
C LEU A 247 25.55 -5.73 -19.52
N THR A 248 24.99 -4.52 -19.59
CA THR A 248 25.18 -3.62 -20.74
C THR A 248 26.66 -3.25 -20.92
N LYS A 249 27.39 -3.08 -19.81
CA LYS A 249 28.83 -2.81 -19.83
C LYS A 249 29.66 -3.98 -20.38
N PHE A 250 29.23 -5.22 -20.18
CA PHE A 250 29.90 -6.40 -20.74
C PHE A 250 29.58 -6.60 -22.23
N VAL A 251 28.33 -6.37 -22.64
CA VAL A 251 27.92 -6.47 -24.06
C VAL A 251 28.65 -5.43 -24.93
N GLU A 252 28.91 -4.24 -24.40
CA GLU A 252 29.66 -3.20 -25.11
C GLU A 252 31.16 -3.53 -25.24
N GLN A 253 31.70 -4.36 -24.33
CA GLN A 253 33.09 -4.78 -24.32
C GLN A 253 33.40 -5.96 -25.28
N GLU A 254 32.40 -6.77 -25.65
CA GLU A 254 32.61 -7.97 -26.49
C GLU A 254 32.64 -7.67 -28.00
N LYS A 255 32.12 -6.51 -28.44
CA LYS A 255 32.11 -6.13 -29.87
C LYS A 255 33.50 -5.82 -30.44
N THR A 256 34.58 -5.87 -29.66
CA THR A 256 35.96 -5.58 -30.11
C THR A 256 36.87 -6.79 -30.24
N SER A 257 36.41 -8.03 -30.03
CA SER A 257 37.28 -9.21 -30.13
C SER A 257 36.57 -10.39 -30.78
N GLN A 258 36.49 -10.33 -32.10
CA GLN A 258 36.13 -11.48 -32.92
C GLN A 258 37.38 -12.32 -33.17
N ASP A 259 37.72 -13.19 -32.22
CA ASP A 259 38.69 -14.27 -32.45
C ASP A 259 37.92 -15.57 -32.72
N HIS A 260 38.12 -16.08 -33.93
CA HIS A 260 37.53 -17.30 -34.43
C HIS A 260 38.20 -18.48 -33.73
N ILE A 261 37.46 -19.21 -32.88
CA ILE A 261 37.92 -20.50 -32.36
C ILE A 261 37.83 -21.50 -33.52
N ASP A 262 38.97 -21.74 -34.16
CA ASP A 262 39.16 -22.73 -35.22
C ASP A 262 38.98 -24.15 -34.63
N ASN A 263 37.99 -24.87 -35.15
CA ASN A 263 37.57 -26.21 -34.69
C ASN A 263 38.46 -27.32 -35.28
N SER A 264 39.78 -27.16 -35.25
CA SER A 264 40.71 -28.17 -35.78
C SER A 264 41.85 -28.50 -34.81
N ILE A 265 41.51 -28.71 -33.53
CA ILE A 265 42.42 -29.47 -32.64
C ILE A 265 42.29 -30.94 -33.04
N ASP A 266 43.41 -31.52 -33.48
CA ASP A 266 43.46 -32.90 -33.94
C ASP A 266 43.34 -33.84 -32.73
N ASP A 267 42.65 -34.96 -32.90
CA ASP A 267 42.38 -35.92 -31.82
C ASP A 267 43.68 -36.52 -31.24
N GLU A 268 44.77 -36.45 -32.00
CA GLU A 268 46.11 -36.87 -31.60
C GLU A 268 46.70 -35.93 -30.52
N ASP A 269 46.48 -34.62 -30.63
CA ASP A 269 47.00 -33.62 -29.68
C ASP A 269 46.29 -33.74 -28.31
N ILE A 270 44.99 -34.05 -28.34
CA ILE A 270 44.18 -34.28 -27.12
C ILE A 270 44.67 -35.54 -26.40
N LYS A 271 45.06 -36.57 -27.14
CA LYS A 271 45.60 -37.81 -26.55
C LYS A 271 46.98 -37.59 -25.95
N GLU A 272 47.85 -36.84 -26.63
CA GLU A 272 49.17 -36.51 -26.11
C GLU A 272 49.07 -35.70 -24.80
N TYR A 273 48.17 -34.73 -24.76
CA TYR A 273 47.89 -33.95 -23.54
C TYR A 273 47.37 -34.81 -22.37
N LEU A 274 46.43 -35.72 -22.63
CA LEU A 274 45.91 -36.61 -21.59
C LEU A 274 46.95 -37.60 -21.08
N ASN A 275 47.86 -38.06 -21.94
CA ASN A 275 48.92 -38.97 -21.56
C ASN A 275 50.06 -38.27 -20.80
N TYR A 276 50.22 -36.95 -20.99
CA TYR A 276 51.17 -36.13 -20.22
C TYR A 276 50.65 -35.80 -18.81
N MET A 277 49.33 -35.81 -18.61
CA MET A 277 48.68 -35.44 -17.34
C MET A 277 48.40 -36.62 -16.39
N LEU A 278 48.69 -37.87 -16.80
CA LEU A 278 48.51 -39.09 -16.01
C LEU A 278 49.87 -39.69 -15.57
#